data_AF-A0A923U071-F1
#
_entry.id   AF-A0A923U071-F1
#
_cell.length_a   1.000
_cell.length_b   1.000
_cell.length_c   1.000
_cell.angle_alpha   90.00
_cell.angle_beta   90.00
_cell.angle_gamma   90.00
#
_symmetry.space_group_name_H-M   'P 1'
#
loop_
_entity.id
_entity.type
_entity.pdbx_description
1 polymer ?
#
loop_
_entity_poly.entity_id
_entity_poly.type
_entity_poly.pdbx_seq_one_letter_code
_entity_poly.pdbx_strand_id
1 'polypeptide(L)'
;KRFSRIFIPREITGKLGMTVFEAAHRNRNAIIYWHVDNNFIIQTNSFHQVSMQIEEGWHTLSLVDNLGESIQIKFEVLTKK
;
A
#
# COMPACT_ATOMS: atom_id res chain seq x y z
N LYS A 1 -3.77 -15.29 -11.50
CA LYS A 1 -3.92 -14.27 -10.42
C LYS A 1 -4.55 -13.02 -11.03
N ARG A 2 -5.67 -12.53 -10.50
CA ARG A 2 -6.30 -11.27 -10.95
C ARG A 2 -5.64 -10.15 -10.16
N PHE A 3 -5.03 -9.19 -10.85
CA PHE A 3 -4.40 -8.03 -10.19
C PHE A 3 -5.44 -6.97 -9.87
N SER A 4 -5.21 -6.19 -8.82
CA SER A 4 -6.05 -5.05 -8.47
C SER A 4 -5.62 -3.82 -9.29
N ARG A 5 -6.58 -3.12 -9.88
CA ARG A 5 -6.36 -1.82 -10.53
C ARG A 5 -6.92 -0.74 -9.63
N ILE A 6 -6.11 0.26 -9.31
CA ILE A 6 -6.46 1.39 -8.46
C ILE A 6 -6.52 2.62 -9.35
N PHE A 7 -7.63 3.35 -9.29
CA PHE A 7 -7.76 4.62 -10.00
C PHE A 7 -7.58 5.76 -9.00
N ILE A 8 -6.57 6.61 -9.23
CA ILE A 8 -6.27 7.76 -8.38
C ILE A 8 -6.65 9.04 -9.13
N PRO A 9 -7.65 9.81 -8.66
CA PRO A 9 -7.96 11.11 -9.25
C PRO A 9 -6.82 12.10 -8.97
N ARG A 10 -6.63 13.03 -9.90
CA ARG A 10 -5.79 14.22 -9.65
C ARG A 10 -6.59 15.23 -8.85
N GLU A 11 -5.95 15.80 -7.84
CA GLU A 11 -6.51 16.93 -7.10
C GLU A 11 -6.53 18.19 -7.98
N ILE A 12 -7.25 19.21 -7.55
CA ILE A 12 -7.30 20.53 -8.22
C ILE A 12 -5.91 21.17 -8.42
N THR A 13 -4.92 20.76 -7.64
CA THR A 13 -3.52 21.21 -7.74
C THR A 13 -2.70 20.46 -8.79
N GLY A 14 -3.27 19.44 -9.44
CA GLY A 14 -2.59 18.55 -10.39
C GLY A 14 -1.83 17.38 -9.76
N LYS A 15 -1.69 17.37 -8.42
CA LYS A 15 -1.07 16.27 -7.66
C LYS A 15 -1.96 15.02 -7.69
N LEU A 16 -1.34 13.86 -7.58
CA LEU A 16 -2.07 12.61 -7.38
C LEU A 16 -2.67 12.59 -5.98
N GLY A 17 -3.94 12.18 -5.87
CA GLY A 17 -4.54 11.92 -4.57
C GLY A 17 -3.85 10.78 -3.82
N MET A 18 -4.18 10.64 -2.54
CA MET A 18 -3.64 9.58 -1.69
C MET A 18 -4.39 8.26 -1.89
N THR A 19 -3.66 7.15 -1.90
CA THR A 19 -4.24 5.80 -1.80
C THR A 19 -4.13 5.31 -0.37
N VAL A 20 -5.25 4.83 0.19
CA VAL A 20 -5.29 4.23 1.52
C VAL A 20 -5.17 2.72 1.39
N PHE A 21 -4.16 2.14 2.05
CA PHE A 21 -4.01 0.71 2.20
C PHE A 21 -4.36 0.29 3.62
N GLU A 22 -5.04 -0.85 3.74
CA GLU A 22 -5.45 -1.44 5.01
C GLU A 22 -5.05 -2.91 5.07
N ALA A 23 -4.62 -3.36 6.25
CA ALA A 23 -4.32 -4.76 6.50
C ALA A 23 -5.03 -5.23 7.77
N ALA A 24 -5.65 -6.41 7.71
CA ALA A 24 -6.19 -7.08 8.88
C ALA A 24 -5.18 -8.10 9.40
N HIS A 25 -4.90 -8.08 10.70
CA HIS A 25 -4.00 -9.02 11.35
C HIS A 25 -4.67 -9.69 12.54
N ARG A 26 -4.42 -11.00 12.75
CA ARG A 26 -5.05 -11.77 13.84
C ARG A 26 -4.60 -11.28 15.20
N ASN A 27 -3.31 -10.96 15.34
CA ASN A 27 -2.75 -10.34 16.53
C ASN A 27 -2.95 -8.83 16.43
N ARG A 28 -3.76 -8.26 17.34
CA ARG A 28 -4.04 -6.82 17.42
C ARG A 28 -2.81 -5.98 17.80
N ASN A 29 -1.77 -6.58 18.37
CA ASN A 29 -0.56 -5.85 18.77
C ASN A 29 0.60 -6.06 17.79
N ALA A 30 0.35 -6.67 16.63
CA ALA A 30 1.39 -6.90 15.64
C ALA A 30 1.99 -5.59 15.14
N ILE A 31 3.26 -5.64 14.75
CA ILE A 31 3.90 -4.59 13.97
C ILE A 31 3.94 -5.07 12.53
N ILE A 32 3.49 -4.23 11.59
CA ILE A 32 3.57 -4.50 10.15
C ILE A 32 4.50 -3.47 9.52
N TYR A 33 5.49 -3.96 8.79
CA TYR A 33 6.41 -3.19 7.97
C TYR A 33 5.90 -3.14 6.53
N TRP A 34 5.61 -1.93 6.06
CA TRP A 34 5.02 -1.67 4.74
C TRP A 34 6.13 -1.31 3.76
N HIS A 35 6.20 -2.04 2.65
CA HIS A 35 7.15 -1.77 1.60
C HIS A 35 6.43 -1.61 0.26
N VAL A 36 6.86 -0.65 -0.55
CA VAL A 36 6.43 -0.50 -1.94
C VAL A 36 7.65 -0.66 -2.82
N ASP A 37 7.56 -1.59 -3.77
CA ASP A 37 8.65 -1.90 -4.71
C ASP A 37 9.99 -2.17 -4.00
N ASN A 38 9.91 -2.94 -2.91
CA ASN A 38 11.01 -3.30 -2.01
C ASN A 38 11.60 -2.14 -1.19
N ASN A 39 11.02 -0.94 -1.25
CA ASN A 39 11.43 0.18 -0.41
C ASN A 39 10.58 0.24 0.85
N PHE A 40 11.21 0.29 2.02
CA PHE A 40 10.52 0.51 3.28
C PHE A 40 9.86 1.89 3.29
N ILE A 41 8.56 1.93 3.62
CA ILE A 41 7.78 3.16 3.69
C ILE A 41 7.55 3.55 5.15
N ILE A 42 6.93 2.65 5.92
CA ILE A 42 6.55 2.90 7.31
C ILE A 42 6.28 1.58 8.02
N GLN A 43 6.22 1.62 9.35
CA GLN A 43 5.62 0.55 10.15
C GLN A 43 4.35 1.03 10.85
N THR A 44 3.39 0.14 11.04
CA THR A 44 2.20 0.40 11.86
C THR A 44 2.10 -0.60 13.00
N ASN A 45 1.55 -0.16 14.13
CA ASN A 45 1.21 -1.00 15.26
C ASN A 45 -0.28 -0.82 15.58
N SER A 46 -0.98 -1.91 15.86
CA SER A 46 -2.41 -1.95 16.20
C SER A 46 -3.39 -1.55 15.08
N PHE A 47 -3.29 -0.32 14.56
CA PHE A 47 -4.14 0.17 13.47
C PHE A 47 -3.34 0.16 12.17
N HIS A 48 -3.59 -0.84 11.34
CA HIS A 48 -2.83 -1.11 10.14
C HIS A 48 -3.43 -0.42 8.91
N GLN A 49 -3.39 0.91 8.90
CA GLN A 49 -3.81 1.76 7.79
C GLN A 49 -2.69 2.72 7.42
N VAL A 50 -2.39 2.86 6.12
CA VAL A 50 -1.39 3.81 5.62
C VAL A 50 -1.90 4.50 4.35
N SER A 51 -1.79 5.82 4.34
CA SER A 51 -2.04 6.64 3.15
C SER A 51 -0.72 6.91 2.42
N MET A 52 -0.64 6.55 1.14
CA MET A 52 0.55 6.75 0.31
C MET A 52 0.18 7.43 -1.00
N GLN A 53 1.01 8.37 -1.47
CA GLN A 53 0.95 8.83 -2.85
C GLN A 53 1.77 7.85 -3.69
N ILE A 54 1.10 7.09 -4.56
CA ILE A 54 1.74 6.12 -5.46
C ILE A 54 1.68 6.67 -6.87
N GLU A 55 2.80 6.57 -7.60
CA GLU A 55 2.88 7.00 -8.99
C GLU A 55 2.05 6.10 -9.93
N GLU A 56 1.88 6.52 -11.18
CA GLU A 56 1.21 5.70 -12.18
C GLU A 56 2.07 4.50 -12.57
N GLY A 57 1.44 3.33 -12.71
CA GLY A 57 2.10 2.13 -13.19
C GLY A 57 1.93 0.91 -12.29
N TRP A 58 2.76 -0.10 -12.54
CA TRP A 58 2.73 -1.37 -11.81
C TRP A 58 3.60 -1.29 -10.56
N HIS A 59 3.03 -1.70 -9.44
CA HIS A 59 3.68 -1.69 -8.13
C HIS A 59 3.47 -3.00 -7.39
N THR A 60 4.36 -3.29 -6.44
CA THR A 60 4.23 -4.38 -5.48
C THR A 60 4.19 -3.84 -4.06
N LEU A 61 3.08 -4.07 -3.35
CA LEU A 61 2.98 -3.85 -1.92
C LEU A 61 3.40 -5.12 -1.18
N SER A 62 4.39 -5.01 -0.31
CA SER A 62 4.86 -6.08 0.56
C SER A 62 4.63 -5.70 2.02
N LEU A 63 3.94 -6.58 2.75
CA LEU A 63 3.73 -6.47 4.19
C LEU A 63 4.53 -7.57 4.86
N VAL A 64 5.32 -7.21 5.85
CA VAL A 64 6.05 -8.17 6.71
C VAL A 64 5.66 -7.89 8.15
N ASP A 65 5.29 -8.90 8.92
CA ASP A 65 5.00 -8.73 10.34
C ASP A 65 6.27 -8.87 11.20
N ASN A 66 6.15 -8.62 12.51
CA ASN A 66 7.26 -8.74 13.46
C ASN A 66 7.71 -10.18 13.75
N LEU A 67 7.05 -11.19 13.17
CA LEU A 67 7.44 -12.60 13.23
C LEU A 67 8.09 -13.07 11.92
N GLY A 68 8.13 -12.21 10.90
CA GLY A 68 8.70 -12.49 9.58
C GLY A 68 7.71 -13.06 8.57
N GLU A 69 6.42 -13.17 8.93
CA GLU A 69 5.38 -13.57 7.98
C GLU A 69 5.16 -12.46 6.96
N SER A 70 5.01 -12.83 5.68
CA SER A 70 4.91 -11.84 4.62
C SER A 70 3.81 -12.13 3.60
N ILE A 71 3.20 -11.04 3.10
CA ILE A 71 2.22 -11.06 2.03
C ILE A 71 2.63 -10.04 0.98
N GLN A 72 2.49 -10.42 -0.30
CA GLN A 72 2.77 -9.54 -1.44
C GLN A 72 1.57 -9.43 -2.37
N ILE A 73 1.23 -8.20 -2.74
CA ILE A 73 0.14 -7.87 -3.65
C ILE A 73 0.68 -7.00 -4.78
N LYS A 74 0.46 -7.45 -6.02
CA LYS A 74 0.72 -6.64 -7.23
C LYS A 74 -0.52 -5.85 -7.60
N PHE A 75 -0.35 -4.57 -7.88
CA PHE A 75 -1.42 -3.67 -8.30
C PHE A 75 -0.93 -2.70 -9.38
N GLU A 76 -1.87 -2.17 -10.14
CA GLU A 76 -1.61 -1.16 -11.16
C GLU A 76 -2.36 0.12 -10.78
N VAL A 77 -1.64 1.23 -10.72
CA VAL A 77 -2.22 2.57 -10.57
C VAL A 77 -2.47 3.14 -11.95
N LEU A 78 -3.72 3.52 -12.20
CA LEU A 78 -4.15 4.19 -13.41
C LEU A 78 -4.46 5.65 -13.10
N THR A 79 -3.97 6.57 -13.94
CA THR A 79 -4.37 7.98 -13.91
C THR A 79 -5.23 8.28 -15.13
N LYS A 80 -6.20 9.19 -14.99
CA LYS A 80 -6.92 9.70 -16.17
C LYS A 80 -5.96 10.60 -16.95
N LYS A 81 -5.83 10.34 -18.24
CA LYS A 81 -5.34 11.32 -19.21
C LYS A 81 -6.33 12.49 -19.32
#